data_AF-A0A947JXM5-F1
#
_entry.id   AF-A0A947JXM5-F1
#
_cell.length_a   1.000
_cell.length_b   1.000
_cell.length_c   1.000
_cell.angle_alpha   90.00
_cell.angle_beta   90.00
_cell.angle_gamma   90.00
#
_symmetry.space_group_name_H-M   'P 1'
#
loop_
_entity.id
_entity.type
_entity.pdbx_description
1 polymer ?
#
loop_
_entity_poly.entity_id
_entity_poly.type
_entity_poly.pdbx_seq_one_letter_code
_entity_poly.pdbx_strand_id
1 'polypeptide(L)' 'MTTVTRFAPSPTGRLHVGNIRTALHNWMLARKAGGRFLLRIDDTDAERSREDYVEAIREDLA' A
#
# COMPACT_ATOMS: atom_id res chain seq x y z
N MET A 1 -21.22 7.59 6.77
CA MET A 1 -20.39 6.56 6.13
C MET A 1 -18.99 7.13 5.98
N THR A 2 -17.96 6.54 6.58
CA THR A 2 -16.57 7.04 6.47
C THR A 2 -15.91 6.46 5.22
N THR A 3 -15.24 7.29 4.41
CA THR A 3 -14.48 6.83 3.24
C THR A 3 -13.30 5.97 3.70
N VAL A 4 -13.22 4.74 3.22
CA VAL A 4 -12.09 3.84 3.49
C VAL A 4 -11.42 3.48 2.17
N THR A 5 -10.14 3.80 2.06
CA THR A 5 -9.31 3.44 0.91
C THR A 5 -8.20 2.49 1.33
N ARG A 6 -7.53 1.88 0.35
CA ARG A 6 -6.40 0.99 0.61
C ARG A 6 -5.34 1.12 -0.47
N PHE A 7 -4.09 0.89 -0.10
CA PHE A 7 -3.03 0.52 -1.03
C PHE A 7 -2.66 -0.94 -0.74
N ALA A 8 -2.75 -1.78 -1.78
CA ALA A 8 -2.57 -3.23 -1.65
C ALA A 8 -1.46 -3.76 -2.57
N PRO A 9 -0.17 -3.48 -2.27
CA PRO A 9 0.95 -3.99 -3.04
C PRO A 9 1.19 -5.48 -2.75
N SER A 10 1.59 -6.23 -3.77
CA SER A 10 2.18 -7.56 -3.58
C SER A 10 3.65 -7.44 -3.18
N PRO A 11 4.14 -8.20 -2.20
CA PRO A 11 5.53 -8.14 -1.74
C PRO A 11 6.46 -8.97 -2.63
N THR A 12 6.43 -8.70 -3.94
CA THR A 12 7.20 -9.42 -4.96
C THR A 12 8.36 -8.59 -5.53
N GLY A 13 8.50 -7.35 -5.06
CA GLY A 13 9.53 -6.40 -5.47
C GLY A 13 9.44 -5.10 -4.67
N ARG A 14 10.36 -4.18 -4.93
CA ARG A 14 10.35 -2.83 -4.34
C ARG A 14 9.27 -1.95 -4.96
N LEU A 15 8.79 -0.96 -4.22
CA LEU A 15 7.89 0.03 -4.78
C LEU A 15 8.60 0.86 -5.85
N HIS A 16 7.84 1.24 -6.88
CA HIS A 16 8.28 2.23 -7.87
C HIS A 16 7.29 3.40 -7.91
N VAL A 17 7.60 4.43 -8.70
CA VAL A 17 6.82 5.68 -8.78
C VAL A 17 5.32 5.46 -9.06
N GLY A 18 4.97 4.42 -9.81
CA GLY A 18 3.57 4.06 -10.10
C GLY A 18 2.81 3.57 -8.86
N ASN A 19 3.47 2.80 -8.00
CA ASN A 19 2.92 2.40 -6.71
C ASN A 19 2.69 3.63 -5.81
N ILE A 20 3.69 4.50 -5.69
CA ILE A 20 3.63 5.69 -4.84
C ILE A 20 2.49 6.61 -5.28
N ARG A 21 2.33 6.84 -6.59
CA ARG A 21 1.19 7.60 -7.13
C ARG A 21 -0.16 7.01 -6.68
N THR A 22 -0.28 5.69 -6.68
CA THR A 22 -1.52 4.98 -6.30
C THR A 22 -1.77 5.07 -4.80
N ALA A 23 -0.73 4.89 -3.98
CA ALA A 23 -0.81 5.04 -2.52
C ALA A 23 -1.22 6.47 -2.13
N LEU A 24 -0.57 7.48 -2.72
CA LEU A 24 -0.86 8.89 -2.47
C LEU A 24 -2.30 9.28 -2.83
N HIS A 25 -2.80 8.87 -3.99
CA HIS A 25 -4.19 9.18 -4.36
C HIS A 25 -5.20 8.58 -3.37
N ASN A 26 -5.01 7.32 -2.97
CA ASN A 26 -5.87 6.66 -2.00
C ASN A 26 -5.81 7.35 -0.63
N TRP A 27 -4.61 7.69 -0.17
CA TRP A 27 -4.40 8.40 1.08
C TRP A 27 -5.02 9.80 1.05
N MET A 28 -4.80 10.58 0.00
CA MET A 28 -5.37 11.94 -0.15
C MET A 28 -6.90 11.90 -0.19
N LEU A 29 -7.51 10.91 -0.87
CA LEU A 29 -8.95 10.73 -0.92
C LEU A 29 -9.53 10.43 0.47
N ALA A 30 -8.94 9.49 1.20
CA ALA A 30 -9.35 9.19 2.57
C ALA A 30 -9.16 10.40 3.49
N ARG A 31 -8.01 11.08 3.42
CA ARG A 31 -7.70 12.28 4.21
C ARG A 31 -8.70 13.40 3.95
N LYS A 32 -9.02 13.71 2.69
CA LYS A 32 -9.98 14.75 2.31
C LYS A 32 -11.38 14.48 2.90
N ALA A 33 -11.76 13.21 3.01
CA ALA A 33 -13.06 12.79 3.50
C ALA A 33 -13.10 12.54 5.02
N GLY A 34 -12.03 12.81 5.78
CA GLY A 34 -11.94 12.44 7.20
C GLY A 34 -12.03 10.93 7.43
N GLY A 35 -11.61 10.15 6.44
CA GLY A 35 -11.72 8.70 6.37
C GLY A 35 -10.47 7.97 6.86
N ARG A 36 -10.34 6.70 6.46
CA ARG A 36 -9.18 5.86 6.79
C ARG A 36 -8.46 5.35 5.54
N PHE A 37 -7.15 5.34 5.59
CA PHE A 37 -6.28 4.73 4.60
C PHE A 37 -5.65 3.47 5.19
N LEU A 38 -5.70 2.35 4.48
CA LEU A 38 -5.16 1.07 4.91
C LEU A 38 -3.99 0.63 4.01
N LEU A 39 -2.90 0.20 4.62
CA LEU A 39 -1.90 -0.62 3.94
C LEU A 39 -2.29 -2.10 4.11
N ARG A 40 -2.41 -2.83 3.02
CA ARG A 40 -2.69 -4.27 3.03
C ARG A 40 -1.72 -5.00 2.12
N ILE A 41 -0.79 -5.74 2.68
CA ILE A 41 0.10 -6.59 1.88
C ILE A 41 -0.74 -7.66 1.18
N ASP A 42 -0.56 -7.81 -0.14
CA ASP A 42 -1.24 -8.84 -0.95
C ASP A 42 -0.26 -9.98 -1.23
N ASP A 43 -0.08 -10.82 -0.22
CA ASP A 43 0.86 -11.94 -0.11
C ASP A 43 0.26 -13.29 -0.56
N THR A 44 -0.81 -13.24 -1.35
CA THR A 44 -1.53 -14.44 -1.83
C THR A 44 -0.68 -15.35 -2.72
N ASP A 45 0.42 -14.84 -3.28
CA ASP A 45 1.40 -15.59 -4.05
C ASP A 45 2.61 -15.95 -3.18
N ALA A 46 2.60 -17.16 -2.61
CA ALA A 46 3.64 -17.61 -1.68
C ALA A 46 5.01 -17.82 -2.34
N GLU A 47 5.08 -18.09 -3.66
CA GLU A 47 6.35 -18.35 -4.35
C GLU A 47 7.14 -17.05 -4.59
N ARG A 48 6.43 -15.95 -4.84
CA ARG A 48 7.05 -14.65 -5.13
C ARG A 48 7.10 -13.70 -3.93
N SER A 49 6.30 -13.96 -2.89
CA SER A 49 6.24 -13.11 -1.70
C SER A 49 7.49 -13.26 -0.84
N ARG A 50 8.08 -12.13 -0.42
CA ARG A 50 9.23 -12.12 0.50
C ARG A 50 9.05 -11.09 1.61
N GLU A 51 9.40 -11.48 2.83
CA GLU A 51 9.36 -10.60 4.01
C GLU A 51 10.22 -9.34 3.81
N ASP A 52 11.40 -9.47 3.18
CA ASP A 52 12.27 -8.33 2.87
C ASP A 52 11.54 -7.24 2.05
N TYR A 53 10.62 -7.64 1.17
CA TYR A 53 9.81 -6.68 0.40
C TYR A 53 8.65 -6.11 1.22
N VAL A 54 8.10 -6.86 2.18
CA VAL A 54 7.11 -6.33 3.13
C VAL A 54 7.71 -5.20 3.94
N GLU A 55 8.90 -5.40 4.48
CA GLU A 55 9.60 -4.38 5.27
C GLU A 55 9.98 -3.18 4.41
N ALA A 56 10.54 -3.39 3.22
CA ALA A 56 10.83 -2.30 2.29
C ALA A 56 9.57 -1.48 1.92
N ILE A 57 8.41 -2.14 1.72
CA ILE A 57 7.14 -1.45 1.46
C ILE A 57 6.71 -0.59 2.64
N ARG A 58 6.91 -1.06 3.89
CA ARG A 58 6.59 -0.29 5.10
C ARG A 58 7.51 0.92 5.23
N GLU A 59 8.81 0.75 4.97
CA GLU A 59 9.81 1.81 5.00
C GLU A 59 9.54 2.89 3.95
N ASP A 60 9.23 2.50 2.71
CA ASP A 60 8.94 3.43 1.61
C ASP A 60 7.67 4.28 1.85
N LEU A 61 6.78 3.85 2.77
CA LEU A 61 5.50 4.50 3.08
C LEU A 61 5.46 5.21 4.44
N ALA A 62 6.54 5.13 5.23
CA ALA A 62 6.66 5.79 6.55
C ALA A 62 6.84 7.31 6.43
#